data_AF-A0A2M7MF19-F1
#
_entry.id   AF-A0A2M7MF19-F1
#
_cell.length_a   1.000
_cell.length_b   1.000
_cell.length_c   1.000
_cell.angle_alpha   90.00
_cell.angle_beta   90.00
_cell.angle_gamma   90.00
#
_symmetry.space_group_name_H-M   'P 1'
#
loop_
_entity.id
_entity.type
_entity.pdbx_description
1 polymer ?
#
loop_
_entity_poly.entity_id
_entity_poly.type
_entity_poly.pdbx_seq_one_letter_code
_entity_poly.pdbx_strand_id
1 'polypeptide(L)'
;MKIMSNQTQSKLNKGISTPVGIIIIVLVALLAGGILAWHYFGAPKEEVKAPEEIEEPYIKVISPNGGEKWVIGEKNLIKLSDRPVKCVEGENDCEVYNIELINKKGGYDYVRIIRCGHFIPTTAISTIKSEIEWNTLTVLDCCGAGCQSQEIQPGEYKVRIASRYYPLEIIDQSTNYFIISQ
;
A
#
# COMPACT_ATOMS: atom_id res chain seq x y z
N MET A 1 -31.80 -33.11 91.35
CA MET A 1 -30.32 -33.16 91.24
C MET A 1 -29.80 -31.73 91.12
N LYS A 2 -28.75 -31.42 91.87
CA LYS A 2 -28.31 -30.07 92.28
C LYS A 2 -27.57 -29.33 91.15
N ILE A 3 -27.73 -28.00 91.19
CA ILE A 3 -27.10 -26.91 90.43
C ILE A 3 -25.57 -27.04 90.31
N MET A 4 -24.99 -26.60 89.17
CA MET A 4 -23.80 -25.72 89.03
C MET A 4 -23.42 -25.60 87.53
N SER A 5 -23.56 -24.41 86.92
CA SER A 5 -22.53 -23.34 86.83
C SER A 5 -21.38 -23.70 85.88
N ASN A 6 -21.11 -22.89 84.85
CA ASN A 6 -20.07 -21.85 84.93
C ASN A 6 -19.96 -21.06 83.60
N GLN A 7 -19.69 -19.76 83.74
CA GLN A 7 -19.39 -18.80 82.68
C GLN A 7 -17.99 -19.00 82.11
N THR A 8 -17.66 -18.21 81.05
CA THR A 8 -16.36 -17.55 80.73
C THR A 8 -16.19 -17.51 79.18
N GLN A 9 -15.86 -16.43 78.47
CA GLN A 9 -15.59 -15.02 78.76
C GLN A 9 -15.79 -14.18 77.48
N SER A 10 -16.00 -12.88 77.69
CA SER A 10 -16.18 -11.82 76.70
C SER A 10 -15.07 -11.73 75.65
N LYS A 11 -15.46 -11.64 74.36
CA LYS A 11 -14.60 -11.16 73.28
C LYS A 11 -14.20 -9.70 73.56
N LEU A 12 -12.95 -9.50 73.94
CA LEU A 12 -12.36 -8.19 74.18
C LEU A 12 -12.12 -7.49 72.83
N ASN A 13 -13.14 -6.80 72.30
CA ASN A 13 -12.96 -5.86 71.19
C ASN A 13 -12.17 -4.65 71.72
N LYS A 14 -10.84 -4.73 71.73
CA LYS A 14 -9.98 -3.57 72.00
C LYS A 14 -10.22 -2.57 70.87
N GLY A 15 -11.00 -1.53 71.15
CA GLY A 15 -11.19 -0.41 70.25
C GLY A 15 -9.82 0.14 69.85
N ILE A 16 -9.59 0.27 68.54
CA ILE A 16 -8.38 0.91 68.03
C ILE A 16 -8.34 2.32 68.61
N SER A 17 -7.31 2.57 69.41
CA SER A 17 -7.08 3.88 70.02
C SER A 17 -7.07 4.94 68.92
N THR A 18 -7.86 6.01 69.08
CA THR A 18 -8.02 7.11 68.13
C THR A 18 -6.70 7.60 67.48
N PRO A 19 -5.59 7.79 68.23
CA PRO A 19 -4.30 8.15 67.62
C PRO A 19 -3.74 7.08 66.68
N VAL A 20 -3.92 5.79 66.98
CA VAL A 20 -3.48 4.69 66.10
C VAL A 20 -4.30 4.67 64.81
N GLY A 21 -5.61 4.94 64.91
CA GLY A 21 -6.48 5.08 63.73
C GLY A 21 -6.05 6.21 62.80
N ILE A 22 -5.68 7.37 63.36
CA ILE A 22 -5.20 8.52 62.57
C ILE A 22 -3.89 8.19 61.85
N ILE A 23 -2.94 7.53 62.51
CA ILE A 23 -1.66 7.14 61.91
C ILE A 23 -1.87 6.20 60.72
N ILE A 24 -2.77 5.22 60.85
CA ILE A 24 -3.09 4.29 59.75
C ILE A 24 -3.66 5.04 58.55
N ILE A 25 -4.58 5.99 58.77
CA ILE A 25 -5.18 6.79 57.68
C ILE A 25 -4.13 7.63 56.95
N VAL A 26 -3.21 8.27 57.69
CA VAL A 26 -2.13 9.08 57.09
C VAL A 26 -1.19 8.21 56.25
N LEU A 27 -0.82 7.03 56.72
CA LEU A 27 0.03 6.11 55.97
C LEU A 27 -0.64 5.62 54.68
N VAL A 28 -1.93 5.29 54.74
CA VAL A 28 -2.70 4.90 53.55
C VAL A 28 -2.78 6.05 52.55
N ALA A 29 -3.00 7.28 53.01
CA ALA A 29 -3.05 8.46 52.15
C ALA A 29 -1.70 8.73 51.45
N LEU A 30 -0.58 8.57 52.15
CA LEU A 30 0.77 8.74 51.58
C LEU A 30 1.09 7.66 50.54
N LEU A 31 0.76 6.40 50.81
CA LEU A 31 0.97 5.31 49.85
C LEU A 31 0.10 5.48 48.60
N ALA A 32 -1.19 5.81 48.77
CA ALA A 32 -2.10 6.06 47.65
C ALA A 32 -1.67 7.28 46.82
N GLY A 33 -1.30 8.38 47.49
CA GLY A 33 -0.82 9.59 46.83
C GLY A 33 0.49 9.37 46.05
N GLY A 34 1.42 8.60 46.61
CA GLY A 34 2.69 8.25 45.96
C GLY A 34 2.51 7.42 44.69
N ILE A 35 1.62 6.41 44.70
CA ILE A 35 1.32 5.57 43.53
C ILE A 35 0.67 6.40 42.42
N LEU A 36 -0.28 7.27 42.76
CA LEU A 36 -0.93 8.16 41.79
C LEU A 36 0.07 9.14 41.17
N ALA A 37 0.95 9.72 41.98
CA ALA A 37 2.00 10.61 41.48
C ALA A 37 2.97 9.86 40.55
N TRP A 38 3.34 8.62 40.88
CA TRP A 38 4.21 7.82 40.01
C TRP A 38 3.54 7.46 38.68
N HIS A 39 2.26 7.07 38.68
CA HIS A 39 1.53 6.85 37.44
C HIS A 39 1.38 8.12 36.59
N TYR A 40 1.19 9.27 37.24
CA TYR A 40 0.95 10.52 36.53
C TYR A 40 2.25 11.15 36.00
N PHE A 41 3.34 11.10 36.75
CA PHE A 41 4.59 11.80 36.41
C PHE A 41 5.74 10.88 35.97
N GLY A 42 5.73 9.61 36.36
CA GLY A 42 6.82 8.66 36.12
C GLY A 42 6.64 7.79 34.88
N ALA A 43 5.46 7.79 34.26
CA ALA A 43 5.24 7.04 33.02
C ALA A 43 6.13 7.66 31.91
N PRO A 44 7.10 6.91 31.35
CA PRO A 44 7.89 7.40 30.23
C PRO A 44 6.92 7.73 29.09
N LYS A 45 6.99 8.96 28.60
CA LYS A 45 6.22 9.36 27.42
C LYS A 45 6.73 8.49 26.27
N GLU A 46 5.90 7.57 25.80
CA GLU A 46 6.15 6.90 24.53
C GLU A 46 6.26 8.00 23.47
N GLU A 47 7.47 8.21 22.96
CA GLU A 47 7.67 9.00 21.76
C GLU A 47 7.00 8.24 20.63
N VAL A 48 5.80 8.70 20.26
CA VAL A 48 5.08 8.21 19.08
C VAL A 48 5.95 8.54 17.88
N LYS A 49 6.76 7.57 17.44
CA LYS A 49 7.54 7.66 16.21
C LYS A 49 6.51 7.90 15.10
N ALA A 50 6.64 9.05 14.43
CA ALA A 50 5.75 9.40 13.33
C ALA A 50 5.65 8.22 12.36
N PRO A 51 4.45 7.84 11.91
CA PRO A 51 4.30 6.73 10.98
C PRO A 51 5.19 7.02 9.77
N GLU A 52 6.15 6.13 9.54
CA GLU A 52 7.02 6.17 8.38
C GLU A 52 6.11 6.02 7.17
N GLU A 53 6.00 7.09 6.37
CA GLU A 53 5.17 7.14 5.17
C GLU A 53 5.70 6.07 4.21
N ILE A 54 4.98 4.95 4.12
CA ILE A 54 5.28 3.90 3.16
C ILE A 54 4.89 4.46 1.80
N GLU A 55 5.84 5.05 1.07
CA GLU A 55 5.62 5.39 -0.34
C GLU A 55 5.24 4.11 -1.08
N GLU A 56 3.98 4.01 -1.48
CA GLU A 56 3.48 2.85 -2.21
C GLU A 56 4.33 2.65 -3.46
N PRO A 57 4.72 1.41 -3.81
CA PRO A 57 5.49 1.14 -5.01
C PRO A 57 4.66 1.48 -6.25
N TYR A 58 4.78 2.70 -6.77
CA TYR A 58 4.07 3.12 -7.97
C TYR A 58 4.96 3.07 -9.21
N ILE A 59 4.43 2.49 -10.29
CA ILE A 59 5.09 2.41 -11.58
C ILE A 59 4.89 3.73 -12.34
N LYS A 60 5.98 4.32 -12.86
CA LYS A 60 5.94 5.56 -13.65
C LYS A 60 6.40 5.33 -15.08
N VAL A 61 5.85 6.09 -16.01
CA VAL A 61 6.35 6.29 -17.36
C VAL A 61 7.51 7.28 -17.32
N ILE A 62 8.72 6.81 -17.63
CA ILE A 62 9.92 7.64 -17.75
C ILE A 62 10.10 8.15 -19.18
N SER A 63 9.78 7.33 -20.17
CA SER A 63 9.84 7.68 -21.59
C SER A 63 8.86 6.81 -22.39
N PRO A 64 8.12 7.35 -23.37
CA PRO A 64 8.12 8.75 -23.77
C PRO A 64 7.38 9.60 -22.74
N ASN A 65 7.88 10.81 -22.49
CA ASN A 65 7.31 11.72 -21.49
C ASN A 65 7.02 13.12 -22.05
N GLY A 66 7.27 13.36 -23.33
CA GLY A 66 6.94 14.60 -24.02
C GLY A 66 7.99 15.04 -25.03
N GLY A 67 7.54 15.40 -26.24
CA GLY A 67 8.40 16.00 -27.27
C GLY A 67 9.24 15.01 -28.08
N GLU A 68 9.25 13.73 -27.72
CA GLU A 68 9.83 12.69 -28.57
C GLU A 68 9.10 12.59 -29.91
N LYS A 69 9.83 12.17 -30.95
CA LYS A 69 9.30 11.94 -32.29
C LYS A 69 9.69 10.55 -32.72
N TRP A 70 8.70 9.71 -32.98
CA TRP A 70 8.87 8.33 -33.41
C TRP A 70 8.37 8.17 -34.83
N VAL A 71 9.11 7.40 -35.63
CA VAL A 71 8.70 7.07 -37.00
C VAL A 71 7.98 5.72 -36.98
N ILE A 72 6.93 5.59 -37.79
CA ILE A 72 6.18 4.34 -37.97
C ILE A 72 7.13 3.29 -38.57
N GLY A 73 7.21 2.11 -37.93
CA GLY A 73 8.10 1.02 -38.29
C GLY A 73 9.44 1.00 -37.59
N GLU A 74 9.78 2.08 -36.88
CA GLU A 74 10.96 2.09 -36.03
C GLU A 74 10.69 1.43 -34.68
N LYS A 75 11.76 0.85 -34.14
CA LYS A 75 11.77 0.33 -32.79
C LYS A 75 12.16 1.44 -31.83
N ASN A 76 11.30 1.68 -30.85
CA ASN A 76 11.46 2.72 -29.85
C ASN A 76 11.40 2.11 -28.45
N LEU A 77 12.05 2.76 -27.49
CA LEU A 77 12.17 2.26 -26.13
C LEU A 77 11.19 2.98 -25.20
N ILE A 78 10.29 2.22 -24.60
CA ILE A 78 9.44 2.70 -23.50
C ILE A 78 10.17 2.38 -22.20
N LYS A 79 10.41 3.39 -21.37
CA LYS A 79 11.10 3.26 -20.08
C LYS A 79 10.14 3.51 -18.93
N LEU A 80 10.21 2.69 -17.89
CA LEU A 80 9.39 2.73 -16.70
C LEU A 80 10.27 2.80 -15.43
N SER A 81 9.79 3.41 -14.35
CA SER A 81 10.53 3.43 -13.08
C SER A 81 10.49 2.04 -12.45
N ASP A 82 11.65 1.40 -12.32
CA ASP A 82 11.85 0.02 -11.85
C ASP A 82 10.96 -0.40 -10.67
N ARG A 83 9.81 -1.03 -10.97
CA ARG A 83 9.02 -1.89 -10.07
C ARG A 83 7.88 -2.56 -10.85
N PRO A 84 8.20 -3.54 -11.69
CA PRO A 84 7.20 -4.23 -12.45
C PRO A 84 6.58 -5.32 -11.59
N VAL A 85 5.37 -5.09 -11.09
CA VAL A 85 4.42 -6.14 -10.72
C VAL A 85 4.97 -7.20 -9.75
N LYS A 86 4.57 -7.14 -8.48
CA LYS A 86 4.78 -8.28 -7.58
C LYS A 86 3.86 -9.43 -8.00
N CYS A 87 4.32 -10.27 -8.91
CA CYS A 87 3.80 -11.63 -9.01
C CYS A 87 4.52 -12.46 -7.96
N VAL A 88 3.81 -12.84 -6.90
CA VAL A 88 4.31 -13.87 -5.98
C VAL A 88 4.11 -15.21 -6.68
N GLU A 89 5.19 -16.00 -6.78
CA GLU A 89 5.12 -17.34 -7.37
C GLU A 89 4.10 -18.19 -6.59
N GLY A 90 3.10 -18.73 -7.29
CA GLY A 90 2.04 -19.56 -6.70
C GLY A 90 0.78 -18.80 -6.26
N GLU A 91 0.73 -17.48 -6.41
CA GLU A 91 -0.46 -16.67 -6.17
C GLU A 91 -1.19 -16.39 -7.50
N ASN A 92 -2.52 -16.56 -7.51
CA ASN A 92 -3.33 -16.33 -8.72
C ASN A 92 -3.59 -14.84 -9.00
N ASP A 93 -3.22 -13.96 -8.06
CA ASP A 93 -3.47 -12.52 -8.14
C ASP A 93 -2.17 -11.76 -8.43
N CYS A 94 -1.75 -11.79 -9.70
CA CYS A 94 -0.80 -10.80 -10.20
C CYS A 94 -1.53 -9.46 -10.45
N GLU A 95 -0.96 -8.36 -9.97
CA GLU A 95 -1.39 -7.03 -10.41
C GLU A 95 -1.02 -6.83 -11.88
N VAL A 96 -2.00 -6.97 -12.76
CA VAL A 96 -1.79 -6.78 -14.19
C VAL A 96 -2.12 -5.34 -14.57
N TYR A 97 -1.14 -4.65 -15.16
CA TYR A 97 -1.33 -3.33 -15.74
C TYR A 97 -1.47 -3.42 -17.26
N ASN A 98 -2.30 -2.53 -17.81
CA ASN A 98 -2.35 -2.25 -19.23
C ASN A 98 -1.40 -1.08 -19.54
N ILE A 99 -0.59 -1.22 -20.59
CA ILE A 99 0.16 -0.10 -21.17
C ILE A 99 -0.53 0.29 -22.47
N GLU A 100 -0.97 1.53 -22.57
CA GLU A 100 -1.88 2.02 -23.60
C GLU A 100 -1.36 3.31 -24.24
N LEU A 101 -1.66 3.51 -25.52
CA LEU A 101 -1.45 4.76 -26.24
C LEU A 101 -2.73 5.54 -26.32
N ILE A 102 -2.70 6.79 -25.89
CA ILE A 102 -3.86 7.68 -25.91
C ILE A 102 -3.64 8.75 -26.96
N ASN A 103 -4.46 8.73 -28.02
CA ASN A 103 -4.41 9.74 -29.07
C ASN A 103 -5.00 11.07 -28.57
N LYS A 104 -4.31 12.19 -28.83
CA LYS A 104 -4.75 13.54 -28.48
C LYS A 104 -6.07 13.96 -29.13
N LYS A 105 -6.36 13.46 -30.34
CA LYS A 105 -7.57 13.83 -31.10
C LYS A 105 -8.87 13.37 -30.41
N GLY A 106 -8.79 12.54 -29.38
CA GLY A 106 -9.93 12.08 -28.60
C GLY A 106 -10.68 10.91 -29.25
N GLY A 107 -11.58 10.30 -28.48
CA GLY A 107 -12.30 9.06 -28.81
C GLY A 107 -11.91 7.91 -27.89
N TYR A 108 -12.66 6.80 -27.92
CA TYR A 108 -12.28 5.54 -27.25
C TYR A 108 -11.10 4.83 -27.94
N ASP A 109 -10.33 5.56 -28.74
CA ASP A 109 -9.24 5.06 -29.57
C ASP A 109 -7.96 5.07 -28.75
N TYR A 110 -7.85 4.11 -27.85
CA TYR A 110 -6.61 3.79 -27.19
C TYR A 110 -6.05 2.50 -27.78
N VAL A 111 -4.78 2.52 -28.15
CA VAL A 111 -4.10 1.34 -28.70
C VAL A 111 -3.39 0.65 -27.54
N ARG A 112 -3.72 -0.60 -27.25
CA ARG A 112 -3.07 -1.35 -26.16
C ARG A 112 -1.70 -1.82 -26.62
N ILE A 113 -0.63 -1.26 -26.03
CA ILE A 113 0.73 -1.72 -26.28
C ILE A 113 0.97 -3.02 -25.54
N ILE A 114 0.64 -3.15 -24.26
CA ILE A 114 0.81 -4.43 -23.55
C ILE A 114 -0.48 -4.77 -22.82
N ARG A 115 -0.96 -5.99 -23.05
CA ARG A 115 -2.05 -6.62 -22.30
C ARG A 115 -1.59 -7.98 -21.81
N CYS A 116 -1.45 -8.13 -20.49
CA CYS A 116 -1.16 -9.44 -19.91
C CYS A 116 -2.47 -10.19 -19.58
N GLY A 117 -2.55 -11.44 -20.04
CA GLY A 117 -3.71 -12.31 -19.87
C GLY A 117 -3.81 -12.90 -18.46
N HIS A 118 -5.02 -13.31 -18.08
CA HIS A 118 -5.38 -13.96 -16.80
C HIS A 118 -4.85 -15.40 -16.68
N PHE A 119 -4.19 -15.91 -17.70
CA PHE A 119 -3.70 -17.28 -17.75
C PHE A 119 -2.31 -17.28 -18.33
N ILE A 120 -1.37 -16.78 -17.54
CA ILE A 120 0.02 -17.02 -17.82
C ILE A 120 0.31 -18.41 -17.25
N PRO A 121 0.59 -19.47 -18.06
CA PRO A 121 1.20 -20.66 -17.50
C PRO A 121 2.47 -20.19 -16.80
N THR A 122 2.62 -20.57 -15.52
CA THR A 122 3.58 -20.10 -14.50
C THR A 122 5.06 -19.97 -14.93
N THR A 123 5.40 -20.32 -16.16
CA THR A 123 6.74 -20.33 -16.73
C THR A 123 7.01 -19.24 -17.78
N ALA A 124 6.02 -18.47 -18.23
CA ALA A 124 6.21 -17.54 -19.35
C ALA A 124 5.60 -16.15 -19.11
N ILE A 125 6.38 -15.24 -18.51
CA ILE A 125 6.14 -13.79 -18.28
C ILE A 125 5.66 -13.52 -16.84
N SER A 126 6.31 -12.62 -16.09
CA SER A 126 5.56 -11.42 -15.69
C SER A 126 6.40 -10.24 -15.19
N THR A 127 7.73 -10.28 -15.27
CA THR A 127 8.51 -9.05 -15.07
C THR A 127 8.31 -8.19 -16.32
N ILE A 128 7.35 -7.26 -16.30
CA ILE A 128 7.36 -6.13 -17.24
C ILE A 128 8.76 -5.53 -17.12
N LYS A 129 9.60 -5.62 -18.15
CA LYS A 129 10.92 -5.00 -18.02
C LYS A 129 10.71 -3.49 -17.84
N SER A 130 11.54 -2.85 -17.03
CA SER A 130 11.55 -1.39 -16.95
C SER A 130 11.90 -0.74 -18.27
N GLU A 131 12.37 -1.52 -19.25
CA GLU A 131 12.57 -1.09 -20.62
C GLU A 131 11.89 -2.07 -21.60
N ILE A 132 10.97 -1.54 -22.41
CA ILE A 132 10.22 -2.29 -23.41
C ILE A 132 10.59 -1.75 -24.79
N GLU A 133 11.23 -2.59 -25.60
CA GLU A 133 11.47 -2.29 -27.01
C GLU A 133 10.18 -2.56 -27.79
N TRP A 134 9.62 -1.51 -28.39
CA TRP A 134 8.34 -1.55 -29.08
C TRP A 134 8.50 -1.10 -30.53
N ASN A 135 7.96 -1.88 -31.47
CA ASN A 135 7.85 -1.50 -32.87
C ASN A 135 6.47 -0.87 -33.12
N THR A 136 6.46 0.37 -33.61
CA THR A 136 5.24 1.15 -33.90
C THR A 136 4.36 0.57 -35.03
N LEU A 137 4.83 -0.42 -35.80
CA LEU A 137 3.99 -1.20 -36.73
C LEU A 137 3.15 -2.27 -36.01
N THR A 138 3.51 -2.61 -34.79
CA THR A 138 2.89 -3.72 -34.06
C THR A 138 2.10 -3.20 -32.87
N VAL A 139 0.84 -3.60 -32.78
CA VAL A 139 0.10 -3.55 -31.52
C VAL A 139 0.44 -4.84 -30.78
N LEU A 140 1.14 -4.71 -29.66
CA LEU A 140 1.58 -5.84 -28.83
C LEU A 140 0.41 -6.33 -27.94
N ASP A 141 -0.79 -6.54 -28.51
CA ASP A 141 -1.86 -7.18 -27.76
C ASP A 141 -1.50 -8.67 -27.56
N CYS A 142 -1.62 -9.14 -26.32
CA CYS A 142 -1.36 -10.52 -25.83
C CYS A 142 0.09 -10.89 -25.47
N CYS A 143 0.73 -10.23 -24.50
CA CYS A 143 1.97 -10.77 -23.90
C CYS A 143 3.12 -11.08 -24.89
N GLY A 144 3.13 -10.50 -26.11
CA GLY A 144 4.08 -10.86 -27.18
C GLY A 144 3.62 -11.96 -28.16
N ALA A 145 2.35 -12.40 -28.09
CA ALA A 145 1.79 -13.44 -28.95
C ALA A 145 1.05 -12.93 -30.21
N GLY A 146 0.94 -11.61 -30.39
CA GLY A 146 0.49 -10.98 -31.65
C GLY A 146 -0.95 -11.31 -32.04
N CYS A 147 -1.92 -10.66 -31.42
CA CYS A 147 -3.28 -10.56 -31.97
C CYS A 147 -3.43 -9.29 -32.82
N GLN A 148 -4.37 -9.32 -33.77
CA GLN A 148 -4.57 -8.37 -34.89
C GLN A 148 -3.93 -6.97 -34.73
N SER A 149 -3.08 -6.61 -35.69
CA SER A 149 -2.44 -5.30 -35.76
C SER A 149 -3.46 -4.22 -36.09
N GLN A 150 -3.78 -3.34 -35.14
CA GLN A 150 -4.36 -2.04 -35.48
C GLN A 150 -3.23 -1.14 -35.98
N GLU A 151 -3.37 -0.62 -37.20
CA GLU A 151 -2.36 0.28 -37.76
C GLU A 151 -2.34 1.60 -37.00
N ILE A 152 -1.18 1.97 -36.46
CA ILE A 152 -1.00 3.22 -35.73
C ILE A 152 -0.99 4.37 -36.72
N GLN A 153 -1.95 5.26 -36.56
CA GLN A 153 -2.03 6.44 -37.40
C GLN A 153 -1.02 7.51 -36.94
N PRO A 154 -0.50 8.34 -37.84
CA PRO A 154 0.28 9.50 -37.45
C PRO A 154 -0.51 10.44 -36.52
N GLY A 155 0.12 10.90 -35.44
CA GLY A 155 -0.56 11.70 -34.44
C GLY A 155 0.26 12.03 -33.20
N GLU A 156 -0.39 12.70 -32.27
CA GLU A 156 0.15 13.00 -30.94
C GLU A 156 -0.40 11.99 -29.93
N TYR A 157 0.48 11.34 -29.17
CA TYR A 157 0.14 10.24 -28.26
C TYR A 157 0.69 10.46 -26.85
N LYS A 158 0.04 9.83 -25.86
CA LYS A 158 0.60 9.61 -24.52
C LYS A 158 0.67 8.12 -24.22
N VAL A 159 1.67 7.68 -23.48
CA VAL A 159 1.63 6.36 -22.85
C VAL A 159 0.88 6.47 -21.54
N ARG A 160 -0.03 5.52 -21.29
CA ARG A 160 -0.82 5.42 -20.06
C ARG A 160 -0.64 4.03 -19.46
N ILE A 161 -0.47 3.97 -18.15
CA ILE A 161 -0.49 2.76 -17.36
C ILE A 161 -1.80 2.75 -16.57
N ALA A 162 -2.59 1.70 -16.73
CA ALA A 162 -3.87 1.57 -16.02
C ALA A 162 -4.03 0.18 -15.42
N SER A 163 -4.74 0.09 -14.30
CA SER A 163 -5.21 -1.18 -13.76
C SER A 163 -6.04 -1.92 -14.80
N ARG A 164 -5.94 -3.24 -14.79
CA ARG A 164 -6.75 -4.09 -15.65
C ARG A 164 -8.19 -4.22 -15.16
N TYR A 165 -8.39 -4.18 -13.85
CA TYR A 165 -9.69 -4.45 -13.24
C TYR A 165 -10.57 -3.20 -13.27
N TYR A 166 -11.89 -3.42 -13.26
CA TYR A 166 -12.84 -2.31 -13.20
C TYR A 166 -13.12 -1.94 -11.74
N PRO A 167 -13.15 -0.65 -11.37
CA PRO A 167 -12.97 0.51 -12.24
C PRO A 167 -11.53 0.64 -12.75
N LEU A 168 -11.39 1.06 -14.02
CA LEU A 168 -10.08 1.31 -14.63
C LEU A 168 -9.39 2.47 -13.91
N GLU A 169 -8.47 2.13 -13.02
CA GLU A 169 -7.64 3.09 -12.30
C GLU A 169 -6.43 3.48 -13.15
N ILE A 170 -6.18 4.78 -13.32
CA ILE A 170 -4.98 5.26 -14.00
C ILE A 170 -3.87 5.32 -12.97
N ILE A 171 -2.82 4.54 -13.19
CA ILE A 171 -1.69 4.45 -12.26
C ILE A 171 -0.67 5.55 -12.58
N ASP A 172 -0.32 5.68 -13.87
CA ASP A 172 0.51 6.77 -14.34
C ASP A 172 0.31 7.03 -15.85
N GLN A 173 0.81 8.15 -16.33
CA GLN A 173 0.83 8.48 -17.76
C GLN A 173 1.95 9.44 -18.09
N SER A 174 2.37 9.46 -19.36
CA SER A 174 3.27 10.48 -19.89
C SER A 174 2.76 11.88 -19.54
N THR A 175 3.68 12.71 -19.04
CA THR A 175 3.46 14.11 -18.68
C THR A 175 2.92 14.89 -19.87
N ASN A 176 3.54 14.73 -21.04
CA ASN A 176 3.13 15.38 -22.28
C ASN A 176 3.02 14.40 -23.45
N TYR A 177 2.49 14.91 -24.57
CA TYR A 177 2.37 14.16 -25.80
C TYR A 177 3.71 14.04 -26.52
N PHE A 178 3.92 12.90 -27.16
CA PHE A 178 4.97 12.66 -28.15
C PHE A 178 4.33 12.45 -29.52
N ILE A 179 5.10 12.58 -30.59
CA ILE A 179 4.61 12.53 -31.97
C ILE A 179 4.99 11.18 -32.60
N ILE A 180 4.04 10.54 -33.27
CA ILE A 180 4.29 9.43 -34.18
C ILE A 180 4.03 9.94 -35.61
N SER A 181 5.01 9.82 -36.50
CA SER A 181 4.93 10.23 -37.91
C SER A 181 5.21 9.05 -38.85
N GLN A 182 4.82 9.19 -40.12
CA GLN A 182 5.24 8.25 -41.18
C GLN A 182 6.75 8.33 -41.44
#